data_AF-A0A7W0PE62-F1
#
_entry.id   AF-A0A7W0PE62-F1
#
_cell.length_a   1.000
_cell.length_b   1.000
_cell.length_c   1.000
_cell.angle_alpha   90.00
_cell.angle_beta   90.00
_cell.angle_gamma   90.00
#
_symmetry.space_group_name_H-M   'P 1'
#
loop_
_entity.id
_entity.type
_entity.pdbx_description
1 polymer ?
#
loop_
_entity_poly.entity_id
_entity_poly.type
_entity_poly.pdbx_seq_one_letter_code
_entity_poly.pdbx_strand_id
1 'polypeptide(L)'
;MGLRLVTPGTAAHRPPSLTGELDIRKAYNAHVSELYRFALRATGDENSSQDIVQETFLRAWRSADRFDPALASLRVWLFAIARNVVVDHHRAMGARPW
;
A
#
# COMPACT_ATOMS: atom_id res chain seq x y z
N MET A 1 -27.29 -40.20 1.08
CA MET A 1 -25.83 -40.15 0.87
C MET A 1 -25.52 -38.89 0.06
N GLY A 2 -25.12 -37.81 0.72
CA GLY A 2 -24.89 -36.51 0.08
C GLY A 2 -24.11 -35.61 1.02
N LEU A 3 -22.81 -35.88 1.13
CA LEU A 3 -21.90 -35.06 1.92
C LEU A 3 -21.77 -33.70 1.22
N ARG A 4 -22.46 -32.69 1.75
CA ARG A 4 -22.17 -31.29 1.42
C ARG A 4 -20.77 -30.99 1.95
N LEU A 5 -19.84 -30.75 1.05
CA LEU A 5 -18.54 -30.18 1.36
C LEU A 5 -18.78 -28.83 2.05
N VAL A 6 -18.60 -28.81 3.36
CA VAL A 6 -18.33 -27.58 4.10
C VAL A 6 -16.96 -27.13 3.58
N THR A 7 -16.94 -26.13 2.71
CA THR A 7 -15.74 -25.32 2.52
C THR A 7 -15.40 -24.72 3.88
N PRO A 8 -14.25 -25.05 4.49
CA PRO A 8 -13.79 -24.24 5.61
C PRO A 8 -13.50 -22.87 5.04
N GLY A 9 -14.34 -21.89 5.39
CA GLY A 9 -14.08 -20.49 5.12
C GLY A 9 -12.67 -20.19 5.59
N THR A 10 -11.86 -19.68 4.65
CA THR A 10 -10.47 -19.29 4.78
C THR A 10 -10.21 -18.66 6.15
N ALA A 11 -9.78 -19.50 7.11
CA ALA A 11 -9.21 -19.01 8.35
C ALA A 11 -8.00 -18.19 7.93
N ALA A 12 -8.08 -16.89 8.24
CA ALA A 12 -7.09 -15.91 7.86
C ALA A 12 -5.71 -16.35 8.35
N HIS A 13 -4.89 -16.91 7.46
CA HIS A 13 -3.45 -16.89 7.64
C HIS A 13 -3.01 -15.44 7.41
N ARG A 14 -3.31 -14.59 8.39
CA ARG A 14 -2.97 -13.17 8.39
C ARG A 14 -1.47 -13.09 8.65
N PRO A 15 -0.64 -12.64 7.68
CA PRO A 15 0.80 -12.62 7.88
C PRO A 15 1.15 -11.67 9.04
N PRO A 16 2.05 -12.03 9.95
CA PRO A 16 2.36 -11.28 11.18
C PRO A 16 3.27 -10.05 10.99
N SER A 17 3.42 -9.52 9.76
CA SER A 17 4.44 -8.52 9.43
C SER A 17 3.94 -7.07 9.27
N LEU A 18 2.63 -6.84 9.26
CA LEU A 18 2.01 -5.50 9.13
C LEU A 18 0.79 -5.34 10.05
N THR A 19 0.72 -6.11 11.14
CA THR A 19 -0.57 -6.56 11.70
C THR A 19 -0.96 -5.86 12.99
N GLY A 20 -0.36 -4.70 13.25
CA GLY A 20 -0.75 -3.81 14.32
C GLY A 20 -0.26 -2.38 14.09
N GLU A 21 -0.73 -1.47 14.93
CA GLU A 21 -0.30 -0.06 14.93
C GLU A 21 1.24 0.07 15.08
N LEU A 22 1.89 -0.89 15.74
CA LEU A 22 3.34 -0.95 15.92
C LEU A 22 4.10 -1.37 14.64
N ASP A 23 3.52 -2.16 13.74
CA ASP A 23 4.21 -2.62 12.52
C ASP A 23 4.09 -1.61 11.38
N ILE A 24 2.90 -1.00 11.20
CA ILE A 24 2.73 0.05 10.20
C ILE A 24 3.57 1.29 10.53
N ARG A 25 3.71 1.64 11.82
CA ARG A 25 4.60 2.73 12.27
C ARG A 25 6.07 2.42 12.00
N LYS A 26 6.52 1.18 12.18
CA LYS A 26 7.88 0.75 11.82
C LYS A 26 8.12 0.84 10.31
N ALA A 27 7.18 0.33 9.51
CA ALA A 27 7.24 0.43 8.05
C ALA A 27 7.27 1.90 7.59
N TYR A 28 6.44 2.75 8.21
CA TYR A 28 6.44 4.19 7.97
C TYR A 28 7.81 4.80 8.25
N ASN A 29 8.34 4.63 9.46
CA ASN A 29 9.63 5.20 9.83
C ASN A 29 10.78 4.72 8.94
N ALA A 30 10.74 3.47 8.49
CA ALA A 30 11.76 2.89 7.61
C ALA A 30 11.70 3.43 6.17
N HIS A 31 10.51 3.75 5.65
CA HIS A 31 10.32 3.97 4.21
C HIS A 31 9.77 5.37 3.83
N VAL A 32 9.26 6.15 4.78
CA VAL A 32 8.66 7.47 4.52
C VAL A 32 9.60 8.39 3.74
N SER A 33 10.87 8.47 4.12
CA SER A 33 11.84 9.40 3.49
C SER A 33 12.16 9.03 2.05
N GLU A 34 12.16 7.74 1.69
CA GLU A 34 12.38 7.33 0.30
C GLU A 34 11.11 7.42 -0.55
N LEU A 35 9.95 7.12 0.02
CA LEU A 35 8.66 7.28 -0.65
C LEU A 35 8.35 8.76 -0.91
N TYR A 36 8.65 9.64 0.04
CA TYR A 36 8.50 11.09 -0.13
C TYR A 36 9.39 11.61 -1.27
N ARG A 37 10.68 11.24 -1.28
CA ARG A 37 11.60 11.64 -2.36
C ARG A 37 11.20 11.05 -3.72
N PHE A 38 10.53 9.91 -3.75
CA PHE A 38 9.97 9.34 -4.97
C PHE A 38 8.75 10.14 -5.44
N ALA A 39 7.80 10.40 -4.54
CA ALA A 39 6.60 11.17 -4.84
C ALA A 39 6.95 12.60 -5.29
N LEU A 40 7.88 13.26 -4.61
CA LEU A 40 8.34 14.61 -4.94
C LEU A 40 8.95 14.71 -6.34
N ARG A 41 9.71 13.70 -6.76
CA ARG A 41 10.21 13.64 -8.14
C ARG A 41 9.10 13.41 -9.15
N ALA A 42 8.02 12.73 -8.75
CA ALA A 42 6.92 12.39 -9.65
C ALA A 42 5.87 13.50 -9.77
N THR A 43 5.68 14.33 -8.74
CA THR A 43 4.68 15.41 -8.72
C THR A 43 5.28 16.80 -8.84
N GLY A 44 6.51 17.02 -8.36
CA GLY A 44 7.10 18.35 -8.23
C GLY A 44 6.43 19.25 -7.18
N ASP A 45 5.50 18.71 -6.39
CA ASP A 45 4.72 19.44 -5.38
C ASP A 45 4.81 18.76 -4.02
N GLU A 46 5.20 19.51 -2.98
CA GLU A 46 5.41 18.98 -1.64
C GLU A 46 4.11 18.47 -1.01
N ASN A 47 3.01 19.20 -1.18
CA ASN A 47 1.73 18.84 -0.58
C ASN A 47 1.19 17.53 -1.17
N SER A 48 1.17 17.45 -2.51
CA SER A 48 0.80 16.24 -3.23
C SER A 48 1.70 15.06 -2.88
N SER A 49 2.99 15.32 -2.63
CA SER A 49 3.94 14.27 -2.20
C SER A 49 3.59 13.69 -0.84
N GLN A 50 3.22 14.53 0.12
CA GLN A 50 2.79 14.08 1.45
C GLN A 50 1.48 13.27 1.33
N ASP A 51 0.53 13.72 0.52
CA ASP A 51 -0.73 13.02 0.29
C ASP A 51 -0.50 11.64 -0.34
N ILE A 52 0.40 11.54 -1.34
CA ILE A 52 0.76 10.27 -1.97
C ILE A 52 1.38 9.30 -0.95
N VAL A 53 2.28 9.78 -0.09
CA VAL A 53 2.90 8.94 0.94
C VAL A 53 1.85 8.44 1.93
N GLN A 54 0.97 9.32 2.41
CA GLN A 54 -0.12 8.95 3.32
C GLN A 54 -1.03 7.89 2.68
N GLU A 55 -1.51 8.14 1.47
CA GLU A 55 -2.39 7.20 0.77
C GLU A 55 -1.70 5.87 0.45
N THR A 56 -0.38 5.88 0.21
CA THR A 56 0.41 4.65 0.05
C THR A 56 0.33 3.77 1.29
N PHE A 57 0.59 4.33 2.48
CA PHE A 57 0.52 3.56 3.73
C PHE A 57 -0.91 3.17 4.09
N LEU A 58 -1.91 3.99 3.78
CA LEU A 58 -3.32 3.63 3.95
C LEU A 58 -3.72 2.44 3.06
N ARG A 59 -3.32 2.44 1.77
CA ARG A 59 -3.55 1.30 0.88
C ARG A 59 -2.78 0.07 1.32
N ALA A 60 -1.55 0.23 1.79
CA ALA A 60 -0.74 -0.87 2.33
C ALA A 60 -1.43 -1.49 3.54
N TRP A 61 -1.91 -0.69 4.49
CA TRP A 61 -2.64 -1.19 5.65
C TRP A 61 -3.92 -1.95 5.26
N ARG A 62 -4.72 -1.40 4.33
CA ARG A 62 -5.95 -2.04 3.83
C ARG A 62 -5.72 -3.34 3.06
N SER A 63 -4.50 -3.58 2.57
CA SER A 63 -4.15 -4.75 1.75
C SER A 63 -3.03 -5.62 2.37
N ALA A 64 -2.76 -5.41 3.66
CA ALA A 64 -1.70 -6.10 4.38
C ALA A 64 -1.89 -7.64 4.40
N ASP A 65 -3.12 -8.12 4.29
CA ASP A 65 -3.48 -9.54 4.18
C ASP A 65 -2.97 -10.18 2.87
N ARG A 66 -2.68 -9.37 1.85
CA ARG A 66 -2.20 -9.82 0.53
C ARG A 66 -0.70 -9.69 0.36
N PHE A 67 0.01 -9.14 1.34
CA PHE A 67 1.46 -9.03 1.27
C PHE A 67 2.10 -10.41 1.52
N ASP A 68 2.86 -10.88 0.55
CA ASP A 68 3.64 -12.11 0.64
C ASP A 68 5.15 -11.79 0.57
N PRO A 69 5.90 -11.93 1.68
CA PRO A 69 7.33 -11.67 1.70
C PRO A 69 8.15 -12.66 0.86
N ALA A 70 7.59 -13.81 0.48
CA ALA A 70 8.24 -14.75 -0.44
C ALA A 70 8.23 -14.25 -1.89
N LEU A 71 7.29 -13.37 -2.25
CA LEU A 71 7.16 -12.81 -3.61
C LEU A 71 7.88 -11.47 -3.76
N ALA A 72 7.88 -10.63 -2.73
CA ALA A 72 8.53 -9.32 -2.78
C ALA A 72 8.93 -8.82 -1.39
N SER A 73 10.00 -8.02 -1.32
CA SER A 73 10.31 -7.28 -0.10
C SER A 73 9.24 -6.21 0.17
N LEU A 74 9.06 -5.86 1.45
CA LEU A 74 8.13 -4.80 1.87
C LEU A 74 8.38 -3.50 1.11
N ARG A 75 9.65 -3.13 0.91
CA ARG A 75 10.05 -1.97 0.13
C ARG A 75 9.51 -2.03 -1.30
N VAL A 76 9.75 -3.13 -2.02
CA VAL A 76 9.28 -3.29 -3.41
C VAL A 76 7.75 -3.18 -3.47
N TRP A 77 7.06 -3.81 -2.52
CA TRP A 77 5.60 -3.76 -2.45
C TRP A 77 5.07 -2.34 -2.18
N LEU A 78 5.66 -1.61 -1.23
CA LEU A 78 5.28 -0.22 -0.94
C LEU A 78 5.50 0.71 -2.15
N PHE A 79 6.61 0.55 -2.87
CA PHE A 79 6.87 1.33 -4.08
C PHE A 79 5.91 0.98 -5.22
N ALA A 80 5.46 -0.27 -5.33
CA ALA A 80 4.42 -0.65 -6.29
C ALA A 80 3.10 0.06 -5.97
N ILE A 81 2.71 0.12 -4.70
CA ILE A 81 1.52 0.88 -4.26
C ILE A 81 1.69 2.37 -4.55
N ALA A 82 2.82 2.97 -4.16
CA ALA A 82 3.09 4.40 -4.38
C ALA A 82 3.04 4.78 -5.86
N ARG A 83 3.57 3.92 -6.74
CA ARG A 83 3.49 4.12 -8.19
C ARG A 83 2.04 4.18 -8.68
N ASN A 84 1.18 3.32 -8.17
CA ASN A 84 -0.25 3.34 -8.53
C ASN A 84 -0.92 4.61 -8.02
N VAL A 85 -0.61 5.05 -6.80
CA VAL A 85 -1.14 6.31 -6.24
C VAL A 85 -0.70 7.53 -7.07
N VAL A 86 0.56 7.59 -7.49
CA VAL A 86 1.07 8.64 -8.40
C VAL A 86 0.31 8.65 -9.74
N VAL A 87 0.07 7.48 -10.32
CA VAL A 87 -0.68 7.37 -11.58
C VAL A 87 -2.12 7.87 -11.40
N ASP A 88 -2.77 7.48 -10.31
CA ASP A 88 -4.12 7.94 -9.98
C ASP A 88 -4.17 9.46 -9.79
N HIS A 89 -3.18 10.03 -9.10
CA HIS A 89 -3.04 11.47 -8.90
C HIS A 89 -2.94 12.22 -10.24
N HIS A 90 -2.04 11.79 -11.14
CA HIS A 90 -1.89 12.42 -12.46
C HIS A 90 -3.16 12.31 -13.32
N ARG A 91 -3.87 11.18 -13.24
CA ARG A 91 -5.16 11.00 -13.92
C ARG A 91 -6.21 11.97 -13.40
N ALA A 92 -6.29 12.17 -12.09
CA ALA A 92 -7.24 13.09 -11.48
C ALA A 92 -6.98 14.56 -11.87
N MET A 93 -5.71 14.94 -12.00
CA MET A 93 -5.31 16.30 -12.43
C MET A 93 -5.65 16.56 -13.90
N GLY A 94 -5.49 15.57 -14.77
CA GLY A 94 -5.85 15.68 -16.19
C GLY A 94 -7.36 15.60 -16.48
N ALA A 95 -8.14 15.01 -15.58
CA ALA A 95 -9.58 14.82 -15.74
C ALA A 95 -10.43 16.01 -15.25
N ARG A 96 -9.82 17.05 -14.67
CA ARG A 96 -10.53 18.16 -14.03
C ARG A 96 -11.30 18.95 -15.10
N PRO A 97 -12.65 18.85 -15.19
CA PRO A 97 -13.44 19.60 -16.15
C PRO A 97 -13.51 21.05 -15.65
N TRP A 98 -13.23 21.98 -16.56
CA TRP A 98 -13.38 23.42 -16.35
C TRP A 98 -14.85 23.82 -16.44
#